data_AF-A0A8S1EV66-F1
#
_entry.id   AF-A0A8S1EV66-F1
#
_cell.length_a   1.000
_cell.length_b   1.000
_cell.length_c   1.000
_cell.angle_alpha   90.00
_cell.angle_beta   90.00
_cell.angle_gamma   90.00
#
_symmetry.space_group_name_H-M   'P 1'
#
loop_
_entity.id
_entity.type
_entity.pdbx_description
1 polymer ?
#
loop_
_entity_poly.entity_id
_entity_poly.type
_entity_poly.pdbx_seq_one_letter_code
_entity_poly.pdbx_strand_id
1 'polypeptide(L)'
;MQHIPRIRFFAGLRFASSTIRAAPATKYGAPVIGGVQKTVPFESLLQEYSRVHWDDSVGVDDPTVQRIFTNLMSGSRAALASAITLVESRHPTKRAQGNVLLKMVLDVEREKYAKFGRDSMIFRVGISGSPGVGKSSFIEALGNELTTNRGKKVAVLTIDPTSAMTGGSILGDLTRMQELSKNPMAYIRQSPTSGSLGGVTRGIHEAIILCEGAGYDIVIIETVGVGQSEVAVADMCDMMCLLLSPAHGDELQGVKRGIMELSDLLVVTKDDGDLRAKAKLTQAEYISALKFMRPRTTSWRPPVLRSSVMDEASIAGVCTTLYEFWEAIGDSGELVTRRQQQMKKWMWNHVKDEIMSVFQRHPRIAHLAPQLERDIANGKTTPGLAAETMIRVFFGV
;
A
#
# COMPACT_ATOMS: atom_id res chain seq x y z
N MET A 1 -75.43 5.96 -8.94
CA MET A 1 -75.37 5.02 -10.09
C MET A 1 -74.18 5.41 -10.95
N GLN A 2 -73.26 4.45 -11.21
CA GLN A 2 -72.15 4.49 -12.19
C GLN A 2 -71.02 5.51 -11.92
N HIS A 3 -69.73 5.27 -12.16
CA HIS A 3 -68.91 4.10 -12.49
C HIS A 3 -67.45 4.56 -12.23
N ILE A 4 -66.66 3.84 -11.43
CA ILE A 4 -65.20 4.04 -11.30
C ILE A 4 -64.51 2.78 -11.83
N PRO A 5 -63.56 2.86 -12.78
CA PRO A 5 -62.92 1.66 -13.33
C PRO A 5 -61.77 1.17 -12.43
N ARG A 6 -61.76 -0.15 -12.21
CA ARG A 6 -60.69 -0.92 -11.56
C ARG A 6 -59.44 -0.98 -12.45
N ILE A 7 -58.29 -0.63 -11.91
CA ILE A 7 -56.98 -0.91 -12.52
C ILE A 7 -56.56 -2.34 -12.13
N ARG A 8 -56.31 -3.17 -13.14
CA ARG A 8 -55.78 -4.54 -13.05
C ARG A 8 -54.26 -4.50 -12.80
N PHE A 9 -53.79 -5.16 -11.74
CA PHE A 9 -52.39 -5.55 -11.61
C PHE A 9 -52.10 -6.72 -12.55
N PHE A 10 -51.27 -6.51 -13.56
CA PHE A 10 -50.69 -7.58 -14.38
C PHE A 10 -49.37 -8.05 -13.74
N ALA A 11 -49.34 -9.33 -13.39
CA ALA A 11 -48.13 -10.07 -13.10
C ALA A 11 -47.40 -10.40 -14.41
N GLY A 12 -46.07 -10.31 -14.41
CA GLY A 12 -45.24 -11.02 -15.37
C GLY A 12 -44.09 -10.21 -15.97
N LEU A 13 -42.95 -10.20 -15.30
CA LEU A 13 -41.64 -10.17 -15.97
C LEU A 13 -40.65 -10.98 -15.13
N ARG A 14 -40.42 -12.23 -15.57
CA ARG A 14 -39.35 -13.11 -15.06
C ARG A 14 -38.03 -12.61 -15.63
N PHE A 15 -37.12 -12.13 -14.77
CA PHE A 15 -35.74 -11.88 -15.15
C PHE A 15 -35.01 -13.22 -15.35
N ALA A 16 -34.34 -13.34 -16.49
CA ALA A 16 -33.51 -14.47 -16.86
C ALA A 16 -32.32 -14.61 -15.89
N SER A 17 -32.18 -15.78 -15.28
CA SER A 17 -31.02 -16.16 -14.49
C SER A 17 -29.84 -16.47 -15.41
N SER A 18 -28.89 -15.53 -15.54
CA SER A 18 -27.58 -15.83 -16.08
C SER A 18 -26.73 -16.47 -14.99
N THR A 19 -26.25 -17.67 -15.31
CA THR A 19 -25.55 -18.59 -14.43
C THR A 19 -24.11 -18.09 -14.23
N ILE A 20 -23.80 -17.50 -13.08
CA ILE A 20 -22.40 -17.33 -12.66
C ILE A 20 -21.94 -18.69 -12.14
N ARG A 21 -21.12 -19.39 -12.93
CA ARG A 21 -20.41 -20.59 -12.50
C ARG A 21 -19.50 -20.24 -11.32
N ALA A 22 -19.90 -20.64 -10.12
CA ALA A 22 -19.01 -20.72 -8.98
C ALA A 22 -17.86 -21.70 -9.32
N ALA A 23 -16.61 -21.26 -9.12
CA ALA A 23 -15.45 -22.14 -9.12
C ALA A 23 -15.66 -23.26 -8.07
N PRO A 24 -15.16 -24.49 -8.31
CA PRO A 24 -15.48 -25.60 -7.44
C PRO A 24 -14.87 -25.35 -6.06
N ALA A 25 -15.74 -25.28 -5.04
CA ALA A 25 -15.33 -25.44 -3.67
C ALA A 25 -14.56 -26.77 -3.56
N THR A 26 -13.30 -26.71 -3.15
CA THR A 26 -12.56 -27.90 -2.75
C THR A 26 -13.37 -28.60 -1.66
N LYS A 27 -13.92 -29.77 -1.98
CA LYS A 27 -14.71 -30.61 -1.08
C LYS A 27 -13.79 -31.12 0.04
N TYR A 28 -13.64 -30.34 1.10
CA TYR A 28 -13.22 -30.86 2.40
C TYR A 28 -14.49 -31.22 3.20
N GLY A 29 -15.17 -32.26 2.73
CA GLY A 29 -16.14 -32.96 3.58
C GLY A 29 -15.37 -33.95 4.44
N ALA A 30 -15.24 -33.68 5.73
CA ALA A 30 -14.77 -34.70 6.67
C ALA A 30 -15.75 -35.89 6.64
N PRO A 31 -15.29 -37.14 6.48
CA PRO A 31 -16.18 -38.29 6.48
C PRO A 31 -16.79 -38.44 7.86
N VAL A 32 -18.13 -38.31 7.94
CA VAL A 32 -18.90 -38.60 9.15
C VAL A 32 -19.17 -40.10 9.16
N ILE A 33 -18.32 -40.86 9.85
CA ILE A 33 -18.61 -42.24 10.26
C ILE A 33 -18.61 -42.25 11.78
N GLY A 34 -19.78 -42.46 12.38
CA GLY A 34 -19.95 -42.84 13.79
C GLY A 34 -19.40 -41.85 14.82
N GLY A 35 -20.24 -40.92 15.29
CA GLY A 35 -20.33 -40.58 16.71
C GLY A 35 -19.11 -40.05 17.47
N VAL A 36 -18.07 -39.54 16.81
CA VAL A 36 -17.06 -38.64 17.40
C VAL A 36 -16.59 -37.70 16.29
N GLN A 37 -16.87 -36.40 16.39
CA GLN A 37 -16.14 -35.41 15.61
C GLN A 37 -14.68 -35.48 16.09
N LYS A 38 -13.84 -36.26 15.41
CA LYS A 38 -12.39 -36.23 15.66
C LYS A 38 -11.91 -34.82 15.34
N THR A 39 -11.75 -34.02 16.38
CA THR A 39 -11.09 -32.72 16.27
C THR A 39 -9.66 -32.98 15.81
N VAL A 40 -9.28 -32.40 14.67
CA VAL A 40 -7.89 -32.40 14.25
C VAL A 40 -7.11 -31.64 15.32
N PRO A 41 -6.07 -32.22 15.94
CA PRO A 41 -5.25 -31.52 16.92
C PRO A 41 -4.69 -30.22 16.37
N PHE A 42 -4.53 -29.21 17.21
CA PHE A 42 -4.00 -27.91 16.81
C PHE A 42 -2.61 -28.05 16.16
N GLU A 43 -1.79 -28.98 16.65
CA GLU A 43 -0.47 -29.30 16.10
C GLU A 43 -0.56 -29.84 14.66
N SER A 44 -1.56 -30.66 14.37
CA SER A 44 -1.78 -31.19 13.02
C SER A 44 -2.27 -30.09 12.06
N LEU A 45 -3.07 -29.15 12.55
CA LEU A 45 -3.48 -27.96 11.79
C LEU A 45 -2.30 -27.03 11.51
N LEU A 46 -1.37 -26.87 12.45
CA LEU A 46 -0.13 -26.12 12.24
C LEU A 46 0.78 -26.78 11.21
N GLN A 47 0.90 -28.10 11.22
CA GLN A 47 1.66 -28.85 10.20
C GLN A 47 1.01 -28.73 8.82
N GLU A 48 -0.31 -28.82 8.73
CA GLU A 48 -1.05 -28.64 7.48
C GLU A 48 -0.95 -27.19 6.97
N TYR A 49 -1.12 -26.22 7.85
CA TYR A 49 -0.91 -24.80 7.55
C TYR A 49 0.53 -24.58 7.04
N SER A 50 1.53 -25.16 7.71
CA SER A 50 2.93 -25.08 7.31
C SER A 50 3.16 -25.59 5.89
N ARG A 51 2.64 -26.77 5.55
CA ARG A 51 2.75 -27.34 4.20
C ARG A 51 2.05 -26.52 3.12
N VAL A 52 0.99 -25.80 3.50
CA VAL A 52 0.15 -25.01 2.57
C VAL A 52 0.61 -23.56 2.48
N HIS A 53 1.49 -23.08 3.37
CA HIS A 53 1.88 -21.68 3.46
C HIS A 53 3.39 -21.40 3.43
N TRP A 54 4.21 -22.39 3.79
CA TRP A 54 5.66 -22.31 3.73
C TRP A 54 6.21 -23.41 2.81
N ASP A 55 7.22 -23.04 2.03
CA ASP A 55 7.98 -23.95 1.20
C ASP A 55 9.46 -23.74 1.53
N ASP A 56 9.97 -24.60 2.41
CA ASP A 56 11.35 -24.53 2.89
C ASP A 56 12.34 -25.21 1.92
N SER A 57 11.85 -25.76 0.80
CA SER A 57 12.70 -26.40 -0.20
C SER A 57 13.38 -25.41 -1.16
N VAL A 58 12.91 -24.16 -1.20
CA VAL A 58 13.46 -23.12 -2.07
C VAL A 58 14.74 -22.55 -1.46
N GLY A 59 15.87 -22.86 -2.10
CA GLY A 59 17.19 -22.34 -1.74
C GLY A 59 17.64 -21.15 -2.59
N VAL A 60 18.82 -20.62 -2.25
CA VAL A 60 19.50 -19.57 -3.05
C VAL A 60 19.85 -20.06 -4.46
N ASP A 61 20.01 -21.36 -4.63
CA ASP A 61 20.33 -22.08 -5.86
C ASP A 61 19.11 -22.40 -6.74
N ASP A 62 17.88 -22.03 -6.32
CA ASP A 62 16.68 -22.17 -7.14
C ASP A 62 16.87 -21.46 -8.51
N PRO A 63 16.65 -22.16 -9.65
CA PRO A 63 16.90 -21.59 -10.97
C PRO A 63 16.06 -20.35 -11.30
N THR A 64 14.85 -20.26 -10.75
CA THR A 64 13.97 -19.10 -10.93
C THR A 64 14.52 -17.91 -10.16
N VAL A 65 14.94 -18.13 -8.90
CA VAL A 65 15.56 -17.10 -8.06
C VAL A 65 16.83 -16.57 -8.71
N GLN A 66 17.77 -17.42 -9.09
CA GLN A 66 19.04 -17.03 -9.71
C GLN A 66 18.83 -16.23 -11.00
N ARG A 67 17.92 -16.69 -11.87
CA ARG A 67 17.61 -16.01 -13.13
C ARG A 67 17.00 -14.62 -12.89
N ILE A 68 16.02 -14.51 -11.98
CA ILE A 68 15.38 -13.22 -11.69
C ILE A 68 16.37 -12.29 -11.02
N PHE A 69 17.14 -12.77 -10.05
CA PHE A 69 18.16 -11.98 -9.35
C PHE A 69 19.17 -11.39 -10.33
N THR A 70 19.78 -12.21 -11.18
CA THR A 70 20.79 -11.75 -12.16
C THR A 70 20.24 -10.64 -13.07
N ASN A 71 19.03 -10.83 -13.60
CA ASN A 71 18.39 -9.84 -14.47
C ASN A 71 17.90 -8.60 -13.71
N LEU A 72 17.50 -8.75 -12.44
CA LEU A 72 17.11 -7.64 -11.58
C LEU A 72 18.31 -6.72 -11.33
N MET A 73 19.44 -7.31 -10.94
CA MET A 73 20.70 -6.58 -10.69
C MET A 73 21.25 -5.91 -11.95
N SER A 74 20.89 -6.40 -13.15
CA SER A 74 21.20 -5.74 -14.43
C SER A 74 20.21 -4.63 -14.81
N GLY A 75 19.25 -4.29 -13.93
CA GLY A 75 18.25 -3.24 -14.16
C GLY A 75 17.07 -3.62 -15.05
N SER A 76 16.78 -4.91 -15.23
CA SER A 76 15.65 -5.35 -16.08
C SER A 76 14.29 -5.05 -15.44
N ARG A 77 13.48 -4.21 -16.11
CA ARG A 77 12.09 -3.90 -15.72
C ARG A 77 11.20 -5.14 -15.67
N ALA A 78 11.40 -6.09 -16.57
CA ALA A 78 10.64 -7.34 -16.59
C ALA A 78 11.00 -8.24 -15.41
N ALA A 79 12.28 -8.28 -15.02
CA ALA A 79 12.72 -8.99 -13.82
C ALA A 79 12.18 -8.33 -12.55
N LEU A 80 12.18 -7.00 -12.47
CA LEU A 80 11.56 -6.25 -11.37
C LEU A 80 10.07 -6.58 -11.22
N ALA A 81 9.30 -6.53 -12.31
CA ALA A 81 7.88 -6.89 -12.28
C ALA A 81 7.66 -8.36 -11.85
N SER A 82 8.51 -9.28 -12.32
CA SER A 82 8.45 -10.69 -11.96
C SER A 82 8.79 -10.91 -10.48
N ALA A 83 9.81 -10.21 -9.97
CA ALA A 83 10.22 -10.24 -8.57
C ALA A 83 9.10 -9.72 -7.65
N ILE A 84 8.49 -8.59 -8.00
CA ILE A 84 7.34 -8.03 -7.27
C ILE A 84 6.18 -9.02 -7.27
N THR A 85 5.91 -9.68 -8.39
CA THR A 85 4.85 -10.70 -8.49
C THR A 85 5.11 -11.91 -7.59
N LEU A 86 6.38 -12.30 -7.37
CA LEU A 86 6.71 -13.40 -6.46
C LEU A 86 6.43 -13.04 -5.00
N VAL A 87 6.84 -11.85 -4.57
CA VAL A 87 6.64 -11.39 -3.17
C VAL A 87 5.16 -11.12 -2.86
N GLU A 88 4.40 -10.65 -3.85
CA GLU A 88 2.94 -10.48 -3.76
C GLU A 88 2.16 -11.82 -3.81
N SER A 89 2.82 -12.93 -4.16
CA SER A 89 2.15 -14.20 -4.36
C SER A 89 1.69 -14.86 -3.06
N ARG A 90 0.51 -15.48 -3.10
CA ARG A 90 -0.01 -16.35 -2.02
C ARG A 90 0.40 -17.81 -2.19
N HIS A 91 1.01 -18.18 -3.32
CA HIS A 91 1.49 -19.54 -3.56
C HIS A 91 2.77 -19.78 -2.73
N PRO A 92 2.86 -20.86 -1.94
CA PRO A 92 3.98 -21.10 -1.00
C PRO A 92 5.35 -21.04 -1.67
N THR A 93 5.56 -21.80 -2.74
CA THR A 93 6.82 -21.82 -3.50
C THR A 93 7.18 -20.44 -4.05
N LYS A 94 6.23 -19.73 -4.67
CA LYS A 94 6.50 -18.38 -5.22
C LYS A 94 6.84 -17.37 -4.14
N ARG A 95 6.13 -17.44 -3.00
CA ARG A 95 6.42 -16.62 -1.82
C ARG A 95 7.81 -16.93 -1.26
N ALA A 96 8.19 -18.20 -1.17
CA ALA A 96 9.51 -18.62 -0.73
C ALA A 96 10.60 -18.12 -1.69
N GLN A 97 10.40 -18.25 -3.01
CA GLN A 97 11.28 -17.68 -4.03
C GLN A 97 11.43 -16.16 -3.89
N GLY A 98 10.33 -15.44 -3.67
CA GLY A 98 10.35 -14.00 -3.40
C GLY A 98 11.14 -13.63 -2.14
N ASN A 99 10.97 -14.38 -1.05
CA ASN A 99 11.70 -14.17 0.19
C ASN A 99 13.22 -14.40 0.04
N VAL A 100 13.62 -15.48 -0.65
CA VAL A 100 15.03 -15.75 -0.93
C VAL A 100 15.63 -14.65 -1.81
N LEU A 101 14.90 -14.23 -2.85
CA LEU A 101 15.30 -13.13 -3.72
C LEU A 101 15.50 -11.82 -2.94
N LEU A 102 14.55 -11.44 -2.08
CA LEU A 102 14.64 -10.26 -1.22
C LEU A 102 15.88 -10.31 -0.32
N LYS A 103 16.16 -11.47 0.29
CA LYS A 103 17.35 -11.67 1.13
C LYS A 103 18.62 -11.41 0.33
N MET A 104 18.74 -11.98 -0.87
CA MET A 104 19.91 -11.79 -1.73
C MET A 104 20.08 -10.31 -2.13
N VAL A 105 18.99 -9.61 -2.44
CA VAL A 105 19.02 -8.16 -2.72
C VAL A 105 19.49 -7.38 -1.49
N LEU A 106 18.93 -7.68 -0.30
CA LEU A 106 19.35 -7.02 0.94
C LEU A 106 20.83 -7.24 1.28
N ASP A 107 21.37 -8.43 0.99
CA ASP A 107 22.78 -8.71 1.19
C ASP A 107 23.66 -7.80 0.30
N VAL A 108 23.30 -7.63 -0.97
CA VAL A 108 23.99 -6.70 -1.88
C VAL A 108 23.84 -5.24 -1.44
N GLU A 109 22.63 -4.81 -1.09
CA GLU A 109 22.38 -3.43 -0.67
C GLU A 109 23.11 -3.10 0.64
N ARG A 110 23.23 -4.07 1.57
CA ARG A 110 24.04 -3.91 2.78
C ARG A 110 25.52 -3.71 2.46
N GLU A 111 26.06 -4.47 1.49
CA GLU A 111 27.45 -4.29 1.04
C GLU A 111 27.67 -2.94 0.33
N LYS A 112 26.72 -2.49 -0.49
CA LYS A 112 26.76 -1.16 -1.11
C LYS A 112 26.72 -0.06 -0.05
N TYR A 113 25.82 -0.17 0.93
CA TYR A 113 25.72 0.79 2.02
C TYR A 113 27.01 0.86 2.85
N ALA A 114 27.65 -0.28 3.11
CA ALA A 114 28.94 -0.29 3.80
C ALA A 114 30.06 0.43 3.03
N LYS A 115 29.98 0.49 1.70
CA LYS A 115 30.99 1.11 0.82
C LYS A 115 30.70 2.58 0.50
N PHE A 116 29.44 2.92 0.25
CA PHE A 116 29.01 4.22 -0.28
C PHE A 116 28.13 5.00 0.70
N GLY A 117 27.77 4.41 1.85
CA GLY A 117 26.94 5.04 2.86
C GLY A 117 25.54 5.39 2.34
N ARG A 118 25.04 6.56 2.75
CA ARG A 118 23.71 7.05 2.37
C ARG A 118 23.51 7.14 0.85
N ASP A 119 24.57 7.41 0.09
CA ASP A 119 24.47 7.66 -1.35
C ASP A 119 24.08 6.42 -2.15
N SER A 120 24.18 5.21 -1.57
CA SER A 120 23.62 4.00 -2.19
C SER A 120 22.16 3.75 -1.87
N MET A 121 21.54 4.53 -0.98
CA MET A 121 20.16 4.30 -0.54
C MET A 121 19.18 4.91 -1.54
N ILE A 122 18.10 4.18 -1.84
CA ILE A 122 16.97 4.74 -2.60
C ILE A 122 16.25 5.81 -1.78
N PHE A 123 15.86 6.95 -2.34
CA PHE A 123 15.03 7.93 -1.63
C PHE A 123 13.55 7.55 -1.71
N ARG A 124 12.85 7.44 -0.57
CA ARG A 124 11.44 7.01 -0.48
C ARG A 124 10.54 8.21 -0.20
N VAL A 125 9.72 8.61 -1.18
CA VAL A 125 8.83 9.78 -1.08
C VAL A 125 7.37 9.33 -1.13
N GLY A 126 6.64 9.54 -0.05
CA GLY A 126 5.19 9.34 0.00
C GLY A 126 4.47 10.56 -0.55
N ILE A 127 3.49 10.38 -1.43
CA ILE A 127 2.65 11.47 -1.95
C ILE A 127 1.18 11.15 -1.69
N SER A 128 0.51 12.04 -0.96
CA SER A 128 -0.93 11.96 -0.70
C SER A 128 -1.61 13.30 -0.98
N GLY A 129 -2.94 13.28 -1.08
CA GLY A 129 -3.78 14.45 -1.25
C GLY A 129 -5.21 14.05 -1.58
N SER A 130 -6.14 14.98 -1.41
CA SER A 130 -7.56 14.72 -1.66
C SER A 130 -7.82 14.34 -3.14
N PRO A 131 -8.87 13.55 -3.43
CA PRO A 131 -9.28 13.30 -4.80
C PRO A 131 -9.47 14.61 -5.58
N GLY A 132 -8.94 14.69 -6.80
CA GLY A 132 -9.04 15.88 -7.65
C GLY A 132 -7.99 16.97 -7.39
N VAL A 133 -7.09 16.80 -6.40
CA VAL A 133 -5.99 17.75 -6.14
C VAL A 133 -4.97 17.87 -7.29
N GLY A 134 -5.01 16.98 -8.28
CA GLY A 134 -4.05 16.95 -9.38
C GLY A 134 -2.84 16.05 -9.13
N LYS A 135 -2.95 15.09 -8.20
CA LYS A 135 -1.86 14.21 -7.78
C LYS A 135 -1.18 13.43 -8.90
N SER A 136 -1.94 12.75 -9.77
CA SER A 136 -1.35 11.96 -10.87
C SER A 136 -0.61 12.85 -11.87
N SER A 137 -1.18 14.01 -12.22
CA SER A 137 -0.52 15.02 -13.07
C SER A 137 0.75 15.56 -12.42
N PHE A 138 0.72 15.80 -11.11
CA PHE A 138 1.89 16.24 -10.35
C PHE A 138 2.99 15.16 -10.32
N ILE A 139 2.65 13.89 -10.09
CA ILE A 139 3.61 12.78 -10.10
C ILE A 139 4.23 12.60 -11.50
N GLU A 140 3.43 12.73 -12.57
CA GLU A 140 3.95 12.69 -13.93
C GLU A 140 4.96 13.83 -14.19
N ALA A 141 4.60 15.07 -13.84
CA ALA A 141 5.48 16.23 -14.00
C ALA A 141 6.77 16.09 -13.17
N LEU A 142 6.65 15.67 -11.91
CA LEU A 142 7.79 15.44 -11.02
C LEU A 142 8.69 14.30 -11.52
N GLY A 143 8.10 13.20 -11.99
CA GLY A 143 8.83 12.08 -12.58
C GLY A 143 9.59 12.47 -13.85
N ASN A 144 8.99 13.32 -14.69
CA ASN A 144 9.65 13.86 -15.88
C ASN A 144 10.81 14.80 -15.52
N GLU A 145 10.64 15.66 -14.51
CA GLU A 145 11.72 16.51 -13.98
C GLU A 145 12.89 15.67 -13.44
N LEU A 146 12.59 14.65 -12.62
CA LEU A 146 13.58 13.75 -12.05
C LEU A 146 14.36 12.97 -13.12
N THR A 147 13.66 12.46 -14.13
CA THR A 147 14.29 11.64 -15.18
C THR A 147 15.04 12.48 -16.21
N THR A 148 14.44 13.58 -16.68
CA THR A 148 14.97 14.39 -17.79
C THR A 148 16.04 15.36 -17.33
N ASN A 149 15.79 16.08 -16.24
CA ASN A 149 16.65 17.19 -15.81
C ASN A 149 17.62 16.79 -14.69
N ARG A 150 17.27 15.78 -13.88
CA ARG A 150 18.14 15.26 -12.80
C ARG A 150 18.82 13.94 -13.13
N GLY A 151 18.47 13.29 -14.24
CA GLY A 151 19.06 12.02 -14.68
C GLY A 151 18.79 10.84 -13.74
N LYS A 152 17.70 10.90 -12.96
CA LYS A 152 17.36 9.90 -11.93
C LYS A 152 16.43 8.83 -12.47
N LYS A 153 16.62 7.59 -12.02
CA LYS A 153 15.67 6.49 -12.20
C LYS A 153 14.57 6.55 -11.16
N VAL A 154 13.32 6.58 -11.62
CA VAL A 154 12.13 6.79 -10.76
C VAL A 154 11.24 5.55 -10.77
N ALA A 155 10.91 5.02 -9.60
CA ALA A 155 9.83 4.05 -9.43
C ALA A 155 8.60 4.74 -8.85
N VAL A 156 7.41 4.42 -9.33
CA VAL A 156 6.12 4.89 -8.80
C VAL A 156 5.31 3.67 -8.39
N LEU A 157 5.05 3.52 -7.10
CA LEU A 157 4.26 2.45 -6.50
C LEU A 157 2.94 3.03 -5.99
N THR A 158 1.81 2.58 -6.52
CA THR A 158 0.50 3.10 -6.12
C THR A 158 -0.23 2.13 -5.19
N ILE A 159 -0.87 2.68 -4.16
CA ILE A 159 -1.63 1.97 -3.13
C ILE A 159 -3.11 2.23 -3.35
N ASP A 160 -3.87 1.25 -3.83
CA ASP A 160 -5.34 1.37 -3.93
C ASP A 160 -6.04 0.39 -2.98
N PRO A 161 -6.50 0.83 -1.79
CA PRO A 161 -7.21 -0.02 -0.84
C PRO A 161 -8.58 -0.50 -1.36
N THR A 162 -9.19 0.18 -2.34
CA THR A 162 -10.49 -0.22 -2.91
C THR A 162 -10.40 -1.44 -3.83
N SER A 163 -9.20 -1.74 -4.33
CA SER A 163 -8.96 -2.93 -5.15
C SER A 163 -9.23 -4.24 -4.39
N ALA A 164 -9.41 -4.19 -3.06
CA ALA A 164 -9.65 -5.37 -2.21
C ALA A 164 -10.99 -6.04 -2.54
N MET A 165 -11.93 -5.27 -3.11
CA MET A 165 -13.21 -5.78 -3.58
C MET A 165 -13.17 -6.28 -5.03
N THR A 166 -12.20 -5.85 -5.84
CA THR A 166 -12.16 -6.13 -7.29
C THR A 166 -11.09 -7.15 -7.69
N GLY A 167 -10.24 -7.60 -6.76
CA GLY A 167 -9.21 -8.61 -7.01
C GLY A 167 -7.94 -8.08 -7.67
N GLY A 168 -7.73 -6.76 -7.62
CA GLY A 168 -6.61 -6.08 -8.28
C GLY A 168 -6.90 -5.76 -9.75
N SER A 169 -6.40 -4.60 -10.22
CA SER A 169 -6.49 -4.23 -11.63
C SER A 169 -5.20 -4.62 -12.36
N ILE A 170 -5.31 -5.41 -13.44
CA ILE A 170 -4.15 -5.84 -14.26
C ILE A 170 -3.61 -4.68 -15.13
N LEU A 171 -4.48 -3.72 -15.48
CA LEU A 171 -4.21 -2.63 -16.43
C LEU A 171 -4.41 -1.24 -15.81
N GLY A 172 -4.64 -1.16 -14.49
CA GLY A 172 -5.30 -0.02 -13.88
C GLY A 172 -4.59 1.31 -14.10
N ASP A 173 -5.38 2.39 -14.10
CA ASP A 173 -5.10 3.85 -14.08
C ASP A 173 -3.77 4.40 -14.67
N LEU A 174 -3.02 3.62 -15.46
CA LEU A 174 -1.85 4.03 -16.25
C LEU A 174 -2.24 5.08 -17.29
N THR A 175 -3.54 5.23 -17.55
CA THR A 175 -4.11 6.29 -18.39
C THR A 175 -3.86 7.70 -17.84
N ARG A 176 -3.50 7.86 -16.55
CA ARG A 176 -3.24 9.16 -15.91
C ARG A 176 -1.77 9.62 -15.91
N MET A 177 -0.82 8.73 -16.25
CA MET A 177 0.62 9.04 -16.32
C MET A 177 1.20 8.51 -17.64
N GLN A 178 0.64 8.97 -18.76
CA GLN A 178 0.90 8.41 -20.09
C GLN A 178 2.35 8.61 -20.55
N GLU A 179 2.93 9.78 -20.30
CA GLU A 179 4.29 10.09 -20.77
C GLU A 179 5.32 9.42 -19.89
N LEU A 180 5.14 9.49 -18.57
CA LEU A 180 6.05 8.84 -17.63
C LEU A 180 6.05 7.31 -17.80
N SER A 181 4.92 6.70 -18.16
CA SER A 181 4.84 5.25 -18.39
C SER A 181 5.73 4.74 -19.54
N LYS A 182 5.98 5.58 -20.55
CA LYS A 182 6.81 5.28 -21.72
C LYS A 182 8.29 5.54 -21.45
N ASN A 183 8.63 6.31 -20.42
CA ASN A 183 9.99 6.67 -20.10
C ASN A 183 10.79 5.42 -19.66
N PRO A 184 11.95 5.11 -20.29
CA PRO A 184 12.75 3.95 -19.91
C PRO A 184 13.38 4.07 -18.52
N MET A 185 13.56 5.29 -18.01
CA MET A 185 14.07 5.59 -16.68
C MET A 185 12.98 5.56 -15.59
N ALA A 186 11.73 5.35 -15.97
CA ALA A 186 10.61 5.25 -15.05
C ALA A 186 10.03 3.83 -15.00
N TYR A 187 9.56 3.43 -13.82
CA TYR A 187 8.79 2.21 -13.61
C TYR A 187 7.55 2.51 -12.79
N ILE A 188 6.38 2.15 -13.30
CA ILE A 188 5.10 2.40 -12.63
C ILE A 188 4.45 1.06 -12.34
N ARG A 189 4.09 0.83 -11.08
CA ARG A 189 3.41 -0.39 -10.62
C ARG A 189 2.26 -0.02 -9.71
N GLN A 190 1.08 -0.53 -10.05
CA GLN A 190 -0.04 -0.53 -9.12
C GLN A 190 0.03 -1.77 -8.23
N SER A 191 -0.01 -1.56 -6.92
CA SER A 191 -0.02 -2.66 -5.96
C SER A 191 -1.41 -3.33 -5.97
N PRO A 192 -1.51 -4.65 -6.12
CA PRO A 192 -2.74 -5.37 -5.82
C PRO A 192 -3.00 -5.33 -4.31
N THR A 193 -4.27 -5.35 -3.92
CA THR A 193 -4.69 -5.60 -2.54
C THR A 193 -4.91 -7.10 -2.32
N SER A 194 -4.43 -7.63 -1.20
CA SER A 194 -4.70 -9.02 -0.80
C SER A 194 -5.87 -9.14 0.19
N GLY A 195 -6.89 -8.29 0.06
CA GLY A 195 -8.13 -8.37 0.86
C GLY A 195 -8.10 -7.64 2.22
N SER A 196 -6.95 -7.06 2.62
CA SER A 196 -6.84 -6.19 3.80
C SER A 196 -5.78 -5.10 3.57
N LEU A 197 -5.88 -3.97 4.29
CA LEU A 197 -4.88 -2.90 4.22
C LEU A 197 -3.47 -3.38 4.60
N GLY A 198 -3.37 -4.31 5.56
CA GLY A 198 -2.09 -4.92 5.98
C GLY A 198 -1.43 -5.80 4.92
N GLY A 199 -2.24 -6.46 4.10
CA GLY A 199 -1.74 -7.23 2.96
C GLY A 199 -1.21 -6.38 1.81
N VAL A 200 -1.82 -5.21 1.57
CA VAL A 200 -1.33 -4.21 0.60
C VAL A 200 0.02 -3.67 1.02
N THR A 201 0.14 -3.32 2.30
CA THR A 201 1.36 -2.72 2.83
C THR A 201 2.54 -3.69 2.83
N ARG A 202 2.28 -5.00 2.90
CA ARG A 202 3.33 -6.01 2.78
C ARG A 202 4.05 -5.94 1.42
N GLY A 203 3.31 -6.07 0.32
CA GLY A 203 3.90 -6.14 -1.02
C GLY A 203 4.69 -4.89 -1.40
N ILE A 204 4.27 -3.72 -0.91
CA ILE A 204 4.92 -2.44 -1.23
C ILE A 204 6.29 -2.31 -0.57
N HIS A 205 6.44 -2.69 0.70
CA HIS A 205 7.74 -2.62 1.37
C HIS A 205 8.76 -3.53 0.68
N GLU A 206 8.33 -4.75 0.32
CA GLU A 206 9.13 -5.71 -0.44
C GLU A 206 9.46 -5.15 -1.85
N ALA A 207 8.50 -4.51 -2.52
CA ALA A 207 8.71 -3.86 -3.81
C ALA A 207 9.72 -2.69 -3.74
N ILE A 208 9.71 -1.89 -2.67
CA ILE A 208 10.70 -0.82 -2.46
C ILE A 208 12.12 -1.38 -2.44
N ILE A 209 12.34 -2.49 -1.72
CA ILE A 209 13.65 -3.17 -1.65
C ILE A 209 14.06 -3.67 -3.04
N LEU A 210 13.11 -4.24 -3.80
CA LEU A 210 13.39 -4.71 -5.16
C LEU A 210 13.71 -3.56 -6.13
N CYS A 211 13.05 -2.40 -5.97
CA CYS A 211 13.39 -1.19 -6.73
C CYS A 211 14.80 -0.68 -6.38
N GLU A 212 15.18 -0.69 -5.10
CA GLU A 212 16.53 -0.35 -4.63
C GLU A 212 17.57 -1.28 -5.29
N GLY A 213 17.35 -2.59 -5.24
CA GLY A 213 18.20 -3.59 -5.89
C GLY A 213 18.30 -3.45 -7.42
N ALA A 214 17.20 -3.04 -8.07
CA ALA A 214 17.16 -2.77 -9.51
C ALA A 214 17.84 -1.46 -9.93
N GLY A 215 18.37 -0.69 -8.97
CA GLY A 215 19.12 0.54 -9.20
C GLY A 215 18.25 1.77 -9.48
N TYR A 216 17.06 1.85 -8.86
CA TYR A 216 16.27 3.08 -8.84
C TYR A 216 16.80 4.04 -7.78
N ASP A 217 16.87 5.33 -8.11
CA ASP A 217 17.35 6.37 -7.20
C ASP A 217 16.26 6.87 -6.24
N ILE A 218 15.02 6.87 -6.72
CA ILE A 218 13.86 7.38 -5.97
C ILE A 218 12.64 6.50 -6.23
N VAL A 219 11.90 6.22 -5.15
CA VAL A 219 10.59 5.58 -5.20
C VAL A 219 9.52 6.53 -4.67
N ILE A 220 8.54 6.81 -5.49
CA ILE A 220 7.34 7.58 -5.16
C ILE A 220 6.24 6.58 -4.75
N ILE A 221 5.67 6.75 -3.57
CA ILE A 221 4.59 5.91 -3.04
C ILE A 221 3.32 6.75 -3.03
N GLU A 222 2.38 6.45 -3.92
CA GLU A 222 1.12 7.20 -4.07
C GLU A 222 -0.02 6.50 -3.32
N THR A 223 -0.80 7.24 -2.53
CA THR A 223 -2.12 6.77 -2.07
C THR A 223 -3.20 7.02 -3.13
N VAL A 224 -3.98 6.00 -3.49
CA VAL A 224 -5.16 6.14 -4.34
C VAL A 224 -6.41 6.11 -3.46
N GLY A 225 -7.30 7.09 -3.62
CA GLY A 225 -8.62 7.11 -2.99
C GLY A 225 -8.69 7.77 -1.61
N VAL A 226 -9.86 7.63 -0.97
CA VAL A 226 -10.20 8.12 0.38
C VAL A 226 -10.01 7.00 1.40
N GLY A 227 -9.13 7.19 2.39
CA GLY A 227 -8.79 6.12 3.34
C GLY A 227 -8.01 6.55 4.58
N GLN A 228 -7.45 5.56 5.28
CA GLN A 228 -6.44 5.68 6.34
C GLN A 228 -5.09 5.14 5.84
N SER A 229 -4.83 5.23 4.53
CA SER A 229 -3.60 4.74 3.91
C SER A 229 -2.43 5.71 4.08
N GLU A 230 -2.68 6.95 4.47
CA GLU A 230 -1.66 7.99 4.62
C GLU A 230 -0.70 7.68 5.77
N VAL A 231 -1.21 7.13 6.88
CA VAL A 231 -0.36 6.68 8.00
C VAL A 231 0.54 5.54 7.54
N ALA A 232 -0.02 4.59 6.77
CA ALA A 232 0.76 3.47 6.23
C ALA A 232 1.85 3.93 5.25
N VAL A 233 1.56 4.92 4.39
CA VAL A 233 2.58 5.52 3.51
C VAL A 233 3.64 6.26 4.31
N ALA A 234 3.25 7.04 5.31
CA ALA A 234 4.20 7.73 6.19
C ALA A 234 5.12 6.73 6.91
N ASP A 235 4.62 5.55 7.27
CA ASP A 235 5.39 4.45 7.86
C ASP A 235 6.31 3.72 6.86
N MET A 236 6.34 4.11 5.58
CA MET A 236 7.13 3.47 4.52
C MET A 236 8.06 4.42 3.76
N CYS A 237 7.80 5.73 3.85
CA CYS A 237 8.61 6.74 3.20
C CYS A 237 9.60 7.40 4.18
N ASP A 238 10.65 7.99 3.61
CA ASP A 238 11.55 8.88 4.34
C ASP A 238 10.89 10.27 4.47
N MET A 239 10.28 10.75 3.38
CA MET A 239 9.62 12.05 3.28
C MET A 239 8.15 11.88 2.91
N MET A 240 7.26 12.57 3.59
CA MET A 240 5.84 12.63 3.22
C MET A 240 5.48 13.98 2.61
N CYS A 241 5.03 13.99 1.36
CA CYS A 241 4.55 15.16 0.64
C CYS A 241 3.02 15.16 0.56
N LEU A 242 2.39 16.22 1.05
CA LEU A 242 0.95 16.42 1.02
C LEU A 242 0.57 17.46 -0.03
N LEU A 243 -0.23 17.05 -1.01
CA LEU A 243 -0.79 17.94 -2.02
C LEU A 243 -2.10 18.54 -1.52
N LEU A 244 -2.26 19.85 -1.74
CA LEU A 244 -3.41 20.64 -1.30
C LEU A 244 -4.03 21.35 -2.51
N SER A 245 -5.36 21.40 -2.60
CA SER A 245 -6.03 22.15 -3.66
C SER A 245 -6.23 23.60 -3.22
N PRO A 246 -6.00 24.59 -4.09
CA PRO A 246 -6.49 25.94 -3.89
C PRO A 246 -8.01 25.89 -4.03
N ALA A 247 -8.73 26.56 -3.14
CA ALA A 247 -10.19 26.76 -3.19
C ALA A 247 -11.15 25.80 -2.43
N HIS A 248 -10.77 25.24 -1.29
CA HIS A 248 -11.76 24.75 -0.31
C HIS A 248 -11.53 25.40 1.06
N GLY A 249 -12.23 26.50 1.33
CA GLY A 249 -12.09 27.29 2.57
C GLY A 249 -12.42 26.55 3.87
N ASP A 250 -13.12 25.40 3.79
CA ASP A 250 -13.43 24.55 4.94
C ASP A 250 -12.49 23.34 5.08
N GLU A 251 -11.52 23.15 4.17
CA GLU A 251 -10.62 21.99 4.19
C GLU A 251 -9.50 22.08 5.21
N LEU A 252 -9.26 23.21 5.90
CA LEU A 252 -8.37 23.18 7.07
C LEU A 252 -8.97 22.26 8.17
N GLN A 253 -10.30 22.10 8.22
CA GLN A 253 -10.97 21.07 9.03
C GLN A 253 -11.01 19.69 8.34
N GLY A 254 -10.96 19.65 7.00
CA GLY A 254 -11.01 18.42 6.18
C GLY A 254 -9.67 17.69 6.01
N VAL A 255 -8.55 18.41 6.01
CA VAL A 255 -7.22 17.82 6.17
C VAL A 255 -7.12 17.38 7.62
N LYS A 256 -7.38 16.09 7.84
CA LYS A 256 -7.29 15.45 9.16
C LYS A 256 -6.01 15.94 9.84
N ARG A 257 -6.11 16.56 11.01
CA ARG A 257 -4.95 16.98 11.85
C ARG A 257 -3.80 15.97 11.81
N GLY A 258 -4.12 14.67 11.84
CA GLY A 258 -3.13 13.60 11.78
C GLY A 258 -2.31 13.47 10.48
N ILE A 259 -2.76 13.94 9.31
CA ILE A 259 -1.95 13.86 8.07
C ILE A 259 -0.95 15.01 7.99
N MET A 260 -1.33 16.22 8.44
CA MET A 260 -0.41 17.36 8.48
C MET A 260 0.77 17.10 9.42
N GLU A 261 0.52 16.47 10.56
CA GLU A 261 1.56 16.08 11.53
C GLU A 261 2.55 15.06 10.94
N LEU A 262 2.15 14.30 9.92
CA LEU A 262 2.99 13.32 9.25
C LEU A 262 3.73 13.88 8.03
N SER A 263 3.42 15.12 7.61
CA SER A 263 3.90 15.72 6.37
C SER A 263 5.22 16.48 6.57
N ASP A 264 6.20 16.18 5.72
CA ASP A 264 7.50 16.86 5.67
C ASP A 264 7.52 17.98 4.61
N LEU A 265 6.57 17.98 3.68
CA LEU A 265 6.38 19.01 2.65
C LEU A 265 4.90 19.14 2.32
N LEU A 266 4.42 20.37 2.18
CA LEU A 266 3.07 20.66 1.69
C LEU A 266 3.18 21.41 0.37
N VAL A 267 2.39 21.01 -0.63
CA VAL A 267 2.38 21.65 -1.95
C VAL A 267 0.94 22.03 -2.31
N VAL A 268 0.68 23.33 -2.39
CA VAL A 268 -0.58 23.85 -2.93
C VAL A 268 -0.49 23.78 -4.46
N THR A 269 -1.23 22.86 -5.06
CA THR A 269 -1.22 22.62 -6.51
C THR A 269 -2.03 23.67 -7.26
N LYS A 270 -2.09 23.60 -8.59
CA LYS A 270 -2.92 24.47 -9.44
C LYS A 270 -2.70 25.98 -9.19
N ASP A 271 -1.47 26.38 -8.90
CA ASP A 271 -1.09 27.80 -8.74
C ASP A 271 -0.98 28.50 -10.11
N ASP A 272 -2.10 28.59 -10.82
CA ASP A 272 -2.20 29.09 -12.18
C ASP A 272 -3.54 29.81 -12.43
N GLY A 273 -3.57 30.65 -13.47
CA GLY A 273 -4.74 31.45 -13.85
C GLY A 273 -5.45 32.13 -12.68
N ASP A 274 -6.76 31.93 -12.61
CA ASP A 274 -7.65 32.50 -11.59
C ASP A 274 -7.46 31.89 -10.19
N LEU A 275 -6.74 30.76 -10.08
CA LEU A 275 -6.50 30.08 -8.81
C LEU A 275 -5.27 30.60 -8.07
N ARG A 276 -4.38 31.39 -8.71
CA ARG A 276 -3.15 31.92 -8.09
C ARG A 276 -3.39 32.67 -6.78
N ALA A 277 -4.40 33.55 -6.75
CA ALA A 277 -4.74 34.31 -5.55
C ALA A 277 -5.19 33.40 -4.40
N LYS A 278 -5.98 32.37 -4.72
CA LYS A 278 -6.45 31.37 -3.74
C LYS A 278 -5.30 30.49 -3.26
N ALA A 279 -4.42 30.05 -4.16
CA ALA A 279 -3.24 29.25 -3.81
C ALA A 279 -2.32 30.00 -2.83
N LYS A 280 -2.12 31.31 -3.04
CA LYS A 280 -1.35 32.17 -2.13
C LYS A 280 -2.01 32.30 -0.75
N LEU A 281 -3.33 32.45 -0.69
CA LEU A 281 -4.06 32.48 0.58
C LEU A 281 -3.93 31.15 1.33
N THR A 282 -4.20 30.03 0.65
CA THR A 282 -4.07 28.68 1.22
C THR A 282 -2.65 28.43 1.72
N GLN A 283 -1.62 28.80 0.95
CA GLN A 283 -0.23 28.69 1.40
C GLN A 283 0.00 29.42 2.73
N ALA A 284 -0.48 30.65 2.86
CA ALA A 284 -0.33 31.45 4.09
C ALA A 284 -1.06 30.82 5.29
N GLU A 285 -2.24 30.26 5.08
CA GLU A 285 -3.01 29.55 6.12
C GLU A 285 -2.25 28.34 6.66
N TYR A 286 -1.72 27.48 5.77
CA TYR A 286 -0.96 26.30 6.16
C TYR A 286 0.39 26.65 6.80
N ILE A 287 1.08 27.69 6.32
CA ILE A 287 2.29 28.21 6.99
C ILE A 287 1.96 28.66 8.42
N SER A 288 0.81 29.32 8.62
CA SER A 288 0.37 29.74 9.95
C SER A 288 0.07 28.53 10.84
N ALA A 289 -0.67 27.54 10.33
CA ALA A 289 -1.02 26.32 11.07
C ALA A 289 0.22 25.52 11.50
N LEU A 290 1.22 25.39 10.63
CA LEU A 290 2.48 24.68 10.91
C LEU A 290 3.31 25.29 12.05
N LYS A 291 3.09 26.56 12.41
CA LYS A 291 3.76 27.17 13.58
C LYS A 291 3.33 26.55 14.91
N PHE A 292 2.15 25.95 14.95
CA PHE A 292 1.58 25.36 16.17
C PHE A 292 1.78 23.85 16.25
N MET A 293 2.41 23.24 15.24
CA MET A 293 2.68 21.80 15.19
C MET A 293 4.15 21.51 15.46
N ARG A 294 4.41 20.35 16.08
CA ARG A 294 5.77 19.83 16.19
C ARG A 294 6.14 19.14 14.87
N PRO A 295 7.28 19.48 14.27
CA PRO A 295 7.76 18.76 13.10
C PRO A 295 7.96 17.28 13.40
N ARG A 296 7.68 16.44 12.40
CA ARG A 296 7.95 15.00 12.45
C ARG A 296 9.45 14.69 12.51
N THR A 297 10.23 15.46 11.75
CA THR A 297 11.69 15.38 11.66
C THR A 297 12.26 16.57 12.41
N THR A 298 13.10 16.35 13.42
CA THR A 298 13.54 17.47 14.27
C THR A 298 14.47 18.44 13.55
N SER A 299 15.26 17.93 12.61
CA SER A 299 16.14 18.73 11.75
C SER A 299 15.43 19.45 10.59
N TRP A 300 14.11 19.27 10.41
CA TRP A 300 13.40 19.79 9.24
C TRP A 300 12.09 20.46 9.60
N ARG A 301 11.93 21.71 9.15
CA ARG A 301 10.66 22.43 9.28
C ARG A 301 9.90 22.33 7.95
N PRO A 302 8.70 21.69 7.91
CA PRO A 302 7.99 21.49 6.67
C PRO A 302 7.70 22.81 5.94
N PRO A 303 8.21 23.00 4.72
CA PRO A 303 7.84 24.15 3.91
C PRO A 303 6.46 23.94 3.27
N VAL A 304 5.80 25.05 2.93
CA VAL A 304 4.57 25.04 2.14
C VAL A 304 4.88 25.73 0.82
N LEU A 305 4.89 24.97 -0.27
CA LEU A 305 5.17 25.47 -1.61
C LEU A 305 3.87 25.65 -2.40
N ARG A 306 3.97 26.40 -3.49
CA ARG A 306 2.94 26.48 -4.51
C ARG A 306 3.50 25.88 -5.80
N SER A 307 2.68 25.14 -6.53
CA SER A 307 3.08 24.49 -7.77
C SER A 307 1.94 24.47 -8.78
N SER A 308 2.30 24.60 -10.04
CA SER A 308 1.43 24.31 -11.18
C SER A 308 2.17 23.37 -12.12
N VAL A 309 1.49 22.34 -12.62
CA VAL A 309 2.05 21.46 -13.66
C VAL A 309 2.25 22.17 -14.99
N MET A 310 1.68 23.37 -15.16
CA MET A 310 1.91 24.25 -16.32
C MET A 310 3.15 25.13 -16.17
N ASP A 311 3.79 25.11 -14.99
CA ASP A 311 4.99 25.87 -14.68
C ASP A 311 6.11 24.92 -14.22
N GLU A 312 6.97 24.56 -15.16
CA GLU A 312 8.10 23.65 -14.95
C GLU A 312 9.03 24.12 -13.82
N ALA A 313 9.24 25.44 -13.68
CA ALA A 313 10.10 25.99 -12.64
C ALA A 313 9.52 25.72 -11.23
N SER A 314 8.20 25.68 -11.11
CA SER A 314 7.54 25.34 -9.84
C SER A 314 7.76 23.87 -9.46
N ILE A 315 7.75 22.95 -10.43
CA ILE A 315 8.03 21.51 -10.22
C ILE A 315 9.50 21.30 -9.88
N ALA A 316 10.42 21.99 -10.58
CA ALA A 316 11.84 21.98 -10.27
C ALA A 316 12.14 22.51 -8.85
N GLY A 317 11.37 23.52 -8.40
CA GLY A 317 11.44 24.03 -7.02
C GLY A 317 11.05 22.99 -5.98
N VAL A 318 9.95 22.26 -6.20
CA VAL A 318 9.56 21.11 -5.36
C VAL A 318 10.67 20.05 -5.36
N CYS A 319 11.15 19.65 -6.54
CA CYS A 319 12.22 18.66 -6.68
C CYS A 319 13.48 19.05 -5.88
N THR A 320 13.86 20.33 -5.93
CA THR A 320 14.97 20.86 -5.12
C THR A 320 14.71 20.69 -3.63
N THR A 321 13.51 21.02 -3.16
CA THR A 321 13.12 20.86 -1.74
C THR A 321 13.12 19.39 -1.28
N LEU A 322 12.79 18.44 -2.16
CA LEU A 322 12.89 17.02 -1.86
C LEU A 322 14.34 16.62 -1.51
N TYR A 323 15.31 17.10 -2.29
CA TYR A 323 16.72 16.81 -2.04
C TYR A 323 17.30 17.62 -0.87
N GLU A 324 16.84 18.85 -0.63
CA GLU A 324 17.18 19.58 0.60
C GLU A 324 16.75 18.80 1.86
N PHE A 325 15.56 18.19 1.84
CA PHE A 325 15.12 17.30 2.91
C PHE A 325 16.03 16.07 3.03
N TRP A 326 16.36 15.42 1.91
CA TRP A 326 17.24 14.25 1.87
C TRP A 326 18.61 14.53 2.50
N GLU A 327 19.17 15.71 2.25
CA GLU A 327 20.38 16.18 2.90
C GLU A 327 20.18 16.38 4.41
N ALA A 328 19.18 17.18 4.79
CA ALA A 328 18.93 17.54 6.19
C ALA A 328 18.61 16.35 7.12
N ILE A 329 17.91 15.32 6.61
CA ILE A 329 17.60 14.11 7.39
C ILE A 329 18.76 13.12 7.44
N GLY A 330 19.62 13.12 6.40
CA GLY A 330 20.84 12.32 6.38
C GLY A 330 21.85 12.86 7.39
N ASP A 331 22.10 14.17 7.38
CA ASP A 331 23.06 14.83 8.27
C ASP A 331 22.68 14.73 9.74
N SER A 332 21.37 14.67 10.05
CA SER A 332 20.90 14.51 11.43
C SER A 332 20.98 13.07 11.95
N GLY A 333 21.23 12.09 11.07
CA GLY A 333 21.17 10.65 11.41
C GLY A 333 19.76 10.11 11.69
N GLU A 334 18.72 10.96 11.59
CA GLU A 334 17.32 10.57 11.80
C GLU A 334 16.85 9.57 10.74
N LEU A 335 17.40 9.63 9.52
CA LEU A 335 17.02 8.76 8.39
C LEU A 335 17.17 7.28 8.71
N VAL A 336 18.36 6.86 9.15
CA VAL A 336 18.66 5.45 9.44
C VAL A 336 17.83 4.96 10.62
N THR A 337 17.70 5.78 11.67
CA THR A 337 16.88 5.49 12.84
C THR A 337 15.41 5.29 12.45
N ARG A 338 14.88 6.18 11.59
CA ARG A 338 13.52 6.10 11.06
C ARG A 338 13.30 4.79 10.30
N ARG A 339 14.16 4.46 9.35
CA ARG A 339 14.04 3.21 8.57
C ARG A 339 14.10 1.97 9.46
N GLN A 340 14.98 1.95 10.47
CA GLN A 340 15.04 0.83 11.41
C GLN A 340 13.74 0.66 12.22
N GLN A 341 13.15 1.77 12.69
CA GLN A 341 11.87 1.74 13.40
C GLN A 341 10.73 1.28 12.48
N GLN A 342 10.69 1.76 11.24
CA GLN A 342 9.72 1.34 10.22
C GLN A 342 9.83 -0.17 9.96
N MET A 343 11.05 -0.70 9.77
CA MET A 343 11.27 -2.14 9.54
C MET A 343 10.81 -2.99 10.74
N LYS A 344 11.11 -2.57 11.98
CA LYS A 344 10.62 -3.27 13.19
C LYS A 344 9.10 -3.27 13.27
N LYS A 345 8.47 -2.12 13.03
CA LYS A 345 7.01 -1.98 13.01
C LYS A 345 6.40 -2.89 11.95
N TRP A 346 7.01 -2.95 10.77
CA TRP A 346 6.55 -3.77 9.67
C TRP A 346 6.64 -5.27 9.96
N MET A 347 7.75 -5.74 10.57
CA MET A 347 7.88 -7.13 11.02
C MET A 347 6.71 -7.52 11.96
N TRP A 348 6.40 -6.68 12.95
CA TRP A 348 5.30 -6.96 13.88
C TRP A 348 3.91 -6.89 13.23
N ASN A 349 3.70 -5.97 12.29
CA ASN A 349 2.47 -5.93 11.50
C ASN A 349 2.32 -7.22 10.68
N HIS A 350 3.40 -7.70 10.07
CA HIS A 350 3.38 -8.95 9.31
C HIS A 350 3.02 -10.15 10.19
N VAL A 351 3.62 -10.27 11.38
CA VAL A 351 3.28 -11.32 12.35
C VAL A 351 1.81 -11.25 12.73
N LYS A 352 1.28 -10.06 13.02
CA LYS A 352 -0.13 -9.85 13.35
C LYS A 352 -1.05 -10.30 12.22
N ASP A 353 -0.74 -9.93 10.98
CA ASP A 353 -1.57 -10.25 9.82
C ASP A 353 -1.56 -11.76 9.52
N GLU A 354 -0.41 -12.43 9.63
CA GLU A 354 -0.30 -13.88 9.44
C GLU A 354 -1.04 -14.64 10.54
N ILE A 355 -0.88 -14.25 11.81
CA ILE A 355 -1.63 -14.86 12.93
C ILE A 355 -3.13 -14.69 12.73
N MET A 356 -3.58 -13.49 12.37
CA MET A 356 -5.00 -13.24 12.08
C MET A 356 -5.49 -14.09 10.92
N SER A 357 -4.67 -14.26 9.87
CA SER A 357 -4.99 -15.13 8.74
C SER A 357 -5.09 -16.60 9.14
N VAL A 358 -4.24 -17.10 10.05
CA VAL A 358 -4.34 -18.46 10.61
C VAL A 358 -5.64 -18.58 11.40
N PHE A 359 -5.90 -17.62 12.28
CA PHE A 359 -7.05 -17.60 13.18
C PHE A 359 -8.38 -17.63 12.41
N GLN A 360 -8.54 -16.78 11.40
CA GLN A 360 -9.75 -16.70 10.58
C GLN A 360 -10.00 -17.94 9.73
N ARG A 361 -8.94 -18.66 9.31
CA ARG A 361 -9.06 -19.90 8.54
C ARG A 361 -9.25 -21.14 9.42
N HIS A 362 -9.10 -21.02 10.73
CA HIS A 362 -9.26 -22.15 11.63
C HIS A 362 -10.70 -22.70 11.51
N PRO A 363 -10.91 -24.00 11.22
CA PRO A 363 -12.24 -24.54 10.88
C PRO A 363 -13.33 -24.23 11.91
N ARG A 364 -13.00 -24.34 13.21
CA ARG A 364 -13.94 -23.98 14.30
C ARG A 364 -14.29 -22.48 14.31
N ILE A 365 -13.31 -21.61 14.08
CA ILE A 365 -13.51 -20.15 14.11
C ILE A 365 -14.28 -19.69 12.88
N ALA A 366 -13.91 -20.20 11.70
CA ALA A 366 -14.61 -19.91 10.45
C ALA A 366 -16.11 -20.25 10.52
N HIS A 367 -16.48 -21.29 11.27
CA HIS A 367 -17.87 -21.66 11.50
C HIS A 367 -18.55 -20.83 12.61
N LEU A 368 -17.83 -20.54 13.69
CA LEU A 368 -18.36 -19.84 14.87
C LEU A 368 -18.54 -18.33 14.65
N ALA A 369 -17.62 -17.68 13.94
CA ALA A 369 -17.58 -16.22 13.80
C ALA A 369 -18.89 -15.62 13.25
N PRO A 370 -19.50 -16.14 12.16
CA PRO A 370 -20.75 -15.59 11.63
C PRO A 370 -21.95 -15.70 12.58
N GLN A 371 -21.91 -16.66 13.53
CA GLN A 371 -22.94 -16.74 14.58
C GLN A 371 -22.71 -15.64 15.62
N LEU A 372 -21.48 -15.50 16.12
CA LEU A 372 -21.15 -14.48 17.12
C LEU A 372 -21.37 -13.06 16.59
N GLU A 373 -21.05 -12.78 15.32
CA GLU A 373 -21.34 -11.49 14.68
C GLU A 373 -22.85 -11.18 14.69
N ARG A 374 -23.70 -12.18 14.41
CA ARG A 374 -25.15 -12.03 14.50
C ARG A 374 -25.61 -11.85 15.94
N ASP A 375 -25.00 -12.54 16.89
CA ASP A 375 -25.36 -12.40 18.30
C ASP A 375 -24.96 -11.02 18.84
N ILE A 376 -23.83 -10.45 18.41
CA ILE A 376 -23.44 -9.06 18.69
C ILE A 376 -24.46 -8.09 18.10
N ALA A 377 -24.79 -8.23 16.81
CA ALA A 377 -25.73 -7.33 16.13
C ALA A 377 -27.12 -7.32 16.77
N ASN A 378 -27.53 -8.45 17.36
CA ASN A 378 -28.81 -8.60 18.07
C ASN A 378 -28.72 -8.33 19.57
N GLY A 379 -27.57 -7.87 20.09
CA GLY A 379 -27.39 -7.55 21.50
C GLY A 379 -27.42 -8.76 22.46
N LYS A 380 -27.20 -9.98 21.95
CA LYS A 380 -27.19 -11.22 22.75
C LYS A 380 -25.85 -11.46 23.45
N THR A 381 -24.77 -10.85 22.97
CA THR A 381 -23.43 -10.90 23.57
C THR A 381 -22.69 -9.59 23.31
N THR A 382 -21.63 -9.33 24.08
CA THR A 382 -20.75 -8.19 23.85
C THR A 382 -19.61 -8.57 22.89
N PRO A 383 -19.04 -7.61 22.13
CA PRO A 383 -17.88 -7.88 21.28
C PRO A 383 -16.69 -8.48 22.05
N GLY A 384 -16.46 -8.03 23.29
CA GLY A 384 -15.37 -8.54 24.14
C GLY A 384 -15.55 -10.02 24.50
N LEU A 385 -16.75 -10.42 24.93
CA LEU A 385 -17.04 -11.80 25.28
C LEU A 385 -17.01 -12.73 24.05
N ALA A 386 -17.54 -12.26 22.92
CA ALA A 386 -17.47 -12.99 21.66
C ALA A 386 -16.02 -13.20 21.21
N ALA A 387 -15.16 -12.18 21.30
CA ALA A 387 -13.74 -12.30 20.98
C ALA A 387 -13.02 -13.29 21.90
N GLU A 388 -13.26 -13.22 23.22
CA GLU A 388 -12.70 -14.18 24.18
C GLU A 388 -13.15 -15.61 23.87
N THR A 389 -14.43 -15.80 23.52
CA THR A 389 -14.98 -17.10 23.12
C THR A 389 -14.24 -17.66 21.91
N MET A 390 -14.03 -16.85 20.87
CA MET A 390 -13.27 -17.27 19.69
C MET A 390 -11.82 -17.63 20.05
N ILE A 391 -11.16 -16.85 20.90
CA ILE A 391 -9.78 -17.11 21.34
C ILE A 391 -9.69 -18.44 22.10
N ARG A 392 -10.60 -18.68 23.05
CA ARG A 392 -10.69 -19.93 23.81
C ARG A 392 -10.90 -21.13 22.89
N VAL A 393 -11.84 -21.02 21.96
CA VAL A 393 -12.10 -22.06 20.94
C VAL A 393 -10.89 -22.30 20.03
N PHE A 394 -10.12 -21.26 19.69
CA PHE A 394 -8.91 -21.41 18.89
C PHE A 394 -7.84 -22.21 19.63
N PHE A 395 -7.58 -21.87 20.90
CA PHE A 395 -6.63 -22.60 21.75
C PHE A 395 -7.15 -23.94 22.30
N GLY A 396 -8.45 -24.21 22.14
CA GLY A 396 -9.08 -25.43 22.65
C GLY A 396 -9.23 -25.46 24.17
N VAL A 397 -9.40 -24.30 24.80
CA VAL A 397 -9.57 -24.13 26.26
C VAL A 397 -10.98 -23.70 26.65
#